data_AF-A0A5E6VRL9-F1
#
_entry.id   AF-A0A5E6VRL9-F1
#
_cell.length_a   1.000
_cell.length_b   1.000
_cell.length_c   1.000
_cell.angle_alpha   90.00
_cell.angle_beta   90.00
_cell.angle_gamma   90.00
#
_symmetry.space_group_name_H-M   'P 1'
#
loop_
_entity.id
_entity.type
_entity.pdbx_description
1 polymer ?
#
loop_
_entity_poly.entity_id
_entity_poly.type
_entity_poly.pdbx_seq_one_letter_code
_entity_poly.pdbx_strand_id
1 'polypeptide(L)'
;MMLKLLLCLLPLLYLSGAQAAACPAWPGERAQQEVEQLRQSLATWDDHYHRQGIALVDDELYDQSRQRLLDLQQCFAINASDDPLASARGPLAHPTVHTGVAKLRDEQAAAQWLRGKQAVWIQPKVDGVAVSLVYRQGRLVQLLSRGDGVHGHDWSRHLPYLSGIQRELPRALDLALQGELYLRLDNHVQAAAGGRGSRGSVAGLMARKQLSAQLGADICLFVWDWPEGPATQAERLSALTALGFSDSQQYSVAIDTFEQAAHWRQHWYRSALPFATDGVILRQDQRPAAERWQANAPYWIAAWKYPLRQALAEVREVRFKVGRTGRITPLLQLKPLQLDDRQVSQVSLGSLARWQALDIRAGDQVAISLAGLTIPRLESVVQRSSQRAPVQVPEPGRYHSLSCWQDSPACRQQFVARLHWLGGKQGLNMPGMGSATWTQLVDSGLVSTLDDWLNLDREQLLGVAGIAETRAEQLLEVFTQARQQPFQRWLHGLGMPAPRRLEPGPDWQTMASRTAREWLQEPGIGNGRAEQLQAFFNDDAVQLLAGQLRHHTIKGF
;
A
#
# COMPACT_ATOMS: atom_id res chain seq x y z
N MET A 1 62.48 -23.32 -26.38
CA MET A 1 61.93 -21.95 -26.56
C MET A 1 60.45 -22.03 -26.24
N MET A 2 60.09 -21.58 -25.04
CA MET A 2 58.81 -21.87 -24.37
C MET A 2 57.64 -21.06 -24.97
N LEU A 3 56.52 -21.76 -25.20
CA LEU A 3 55.18 -21.50 -24.67
C LEU A 3 54.81 -20.04 -24.30
N LYS A 4 53.78 -19.48 -24.96
CA LYS A 4 52.78 -18.55 -24.37
C LYS A 4 51.63 -18.35 -25.39
N LEU A 5 50.48 -18.99 -25.19
CA LEU A 5 49.30 -18.54 -24.43
C LEU A 5 48.50 -17.43 -25.15
N LEU A 6 47.36 -17.78 -25.74
CA LEU A 6 46.21 -16.86 -25.79
C LEU A 6 44.92 -17.65 -25.60
N LEU A 7 44.49 -17.69 -24.34
CA LEU A 7 43.18 -18.14 -23.88
C LEU A 7 42.17 -17.05 -24.27
N CYS A 8 41.31 -17.28 -25.26
CA CYS A 8 40.14 -16.43 -25.49
C CYS A 8 39.01 -16.90 -24.57
N LEU A 9 38.95 -16.31 -23.38
CA LEU A 9 37.79 -16.35 -22.48
C LEU A 9 36.62 -15.59 -23.13
N LEU A 10 35.56 -16.32 -23.47
CA LEU A 10 34.23 -15.73 -23.70
C LEU A 10 33.72 -15.13 -22.38
N PRO A 11 33.33 -13.83 -22.32
CA PRO A 11 32.49 -13.37 -21.24
C PRO A 11 31.04 -13.76 -21.58
N LEU A 12 30.46 -14.65 -20.78
CA LEU A 12 29.01 -14.77 -20.67
C LEU A 12 28.46 -13.40 -20.30
N LEU A 13 27.78 -12.76 -21.26
CA LEU A 13 26.90 -11.63 -21.01
C LEU A 13 25.73 -12.11 -20.14
N TYR A 14 25.89 -11.99 -18.83
CA TYR A 14 24.77 -11.96 -17.90
C TYR A 14 23.97 -10.69 -18.18
N LEU A 15 23.03 -10.78 -19.12
CA LEU A 15 21.95 -9.82 -19.28
C LEU A 15 21.12 -9.87 -17.99
N SER A 16 21.42 -8.94 -17.10
CA SER A 16 20.58 -8.64 -15.95
C SER A 16 19.23 -8.17 -16.49
N GLY A 17 18.22 -9.03 -16.40
CA GLY A 17 16.86 -8.69 -16.80
C GLY A 17 16.34 -7.58 -15.90
N ALA A 18 16.43 -6.33 -16.36
CA ALA A 18 15.52 -5.30 -15.92
C ALA A 18 14.12 -5.81 -16.26
N GLN A 19 13.30 -6.09 -15.25
CA GLN A 19 11.90 -6.44 -15.46
C GLN A 19 11.18 -5.20 -16.00
N ALA A 20 11.28 -4.96 -17.31
CA ALA A 20 10.31 -4.15 -18.01
C ALA A 20 8.96 -4.82 -17.76
N ALA A 21 8.04 -4.11 -17.09
CA ALA A 21 6.70 -4.61 -16.90
C ALA A 21 6.14 -4.93 -18.29
N ALA A 22 5.87 -6.21 -18.56
CA ALA A 22 5.39 -6.63 -19.86
C ALA A 22 4.14 -5.82 -20.22
N CYS A 23 4.15 -5.25 -21.44
CA CYS A 23 3.02 -4.50 -21.96
C CYS A 23 1.75 -5.35 -21.92
N PRO A 24 0.59 -4.79 -21.53
CA PRO A 24 -0.64 -5.56 -21.50
C PRO A 24 -0.98 -6.09 -22.90
N ALA A 25 -1.44 -7.34 -22.99
CA ALA A 25 -1.92 -7.93 -24.24
C ALA A 25 -3.36 -7.48 -24.54
N TRP A 26 -3.57 -6.18 -24.70
CA TRP A 26 -4.89 -5.58 -24.98
C TRP A 26 -5.06 -5.29 -26.48
N PRO A 27 -6.30 -5.36 -27.00
CA PRO A 27 -6.63 -4.75 -28.28
C PRO A 27 -6.36 -3.24 -28.25
N GLY A 28 -5.97 -2.66 -29.39
CA GLY A 28 -5.64 -1.24 -29.49
C GLY A 28 -6.77 -0.29 -29.04
N GLU A 29 -8.02 -0.64 -29.35
CA GLU A 29 -9.19 0.13 -28.91
C GLU A 29 -9.31 0.21 -27.38
N ARG A 30 -9.11 -0.92 -26.69
CA ARG A 30 -9.11 -0.95 -25.22
C ARG A 30 -7.97 -0.10 -24.67
N ALA A 31 -6.78 -0.20 -25.25
CA ALA A 31 -5.63 0.59 -24.81
C ALA A 31 -5.89 2.10 -24.94
N GLN A 32 -6.51 2.53 -26.04
CA GLN A 32 -6.91 3.93 -26.23
C GLN A 32 -7.93 4.39 -25.19
N GLN A 33 -8.94 3.57 -24.88
CA GLN A 33 -9.95 3.89 -23.86
C GLN A 33 -9.32 4.02 -22.46
N GLU A 34 -8.47 3.08 -22.06
CA GLU A 34 -7.78 3.12 -20.76
C GLU A 34 -6.86 4.35 -20.65
N VAL A 35 -6.12 4.67 -21.72
CA VAL A 35 -5.25 5.85 -21.78
C VAL A 35 -6.08 7.12 -21.65
N GLU A 36 -7.15 7.27 -22.42
CA GLU A 36 -7.99 8.46 -22.39
C GLU A 36 -8.66 8.65 -21.03
N GLN A 37 -9.18 7.58 -20.44
CA GLN A 37 -9.80 7.64 -19.11
C GLN A 37 -8.78 8.01 -18.02
N LEU A 38 -7.55 7.50 -18.10
CA LEU A 38 -6.47 7.84 -17.16
C LEU A 38 -6.00 9.30 -17.34
N ARG A 39 -5.92 9.79 -18.58
CA ARG A 39 -5.62 11.21 -18.88
C ARG A 39 -6.66 12.14 -18.30
N GLN A 40 -7.95 11.81 -18.44
CA GLN A 40 -9.04 12.61 -17.87
C GLN A 40 -8.98 12.66 -16.35
N SER A 41 -8.70 11.53 -15.69
CA SER A 41 -8.51 11.49 -14.23
C SER A 41 -7.32 12.36 -13.80
N LEU A 42 -6.17 12.24 -14.47
CA LEU A 42 -4.98 13.05 -14.18
C LEU A 42 -5.24 14.54 -14.39
N ALA A 43 -5.87 14.93 -15.51
CA ALA A 43 -6.21 16.33 -15.79
C ALA A 43 -7.16 16.91 -14.74
N THR A 44 -8.10 16.11 -14.25
CA THR A 44 -9.00 16.49 -13.15
C THR A 44 -8.20 16.73 -11.86
N TRP A 45 -7.30 15.82 -11.51
CA TRP A 45 -6.45 15.98 -10.32
C TRP A 45 -5.51 17.18 -10.43
N ASP A 46 -4.89 17.40 -11.59
CA ASP A 46 -4.04 18.56 -11.89
C ASP A 46 -4.82 19.85 -11.68
N ASP A 47 -6.03 19.95 -12.24
CA ASP A 47 -6.86 21.14 -12.11
C ASP A 47 -7.27 21.42 -10.64
N HIS A 48 -7.74 20.39 -9.95
CA HIS A 48 -8.15 20.51 -8.55
C HIS A 48 -6.97 20.93 -7.66
N TYR A 49 -5.79 20.35 -7.86
CA TYR A 49 -4.61 20.74 -7.08
C TYR A 49 -4.16 22.17 -7.42
N HIS A 50 -4.00 22.48 -8.72
CA HIS A 50 -3.31 23.69 -9.16
C HIS A 50 -4.20 24.95 -9.03
N ARG A 51 -5.46 24.86 -9.48
CA ARG A 51 -6.39 26.00 -9.45
C ARG A 51 -7.23 26.03 -8.19
N GLN A 52 -7.72 24.88 -7.75
CA GLN A 52 -8.68 24.81 -6.65
C GLN A 52 -8.00 24.62 -5.28
N GLY A 53 -6.73 24.21 -5.26
CA GLY A 53 -5.99 23.97 -4.02
C GLY A 53 -6.46 22.74 -3.25
N ILE A 54 -7.01 21.74 -3.95
CA ILE A 54 -7.59 20.53 -3.37
C ILE A 54 -6.82 19.31 -3.91
N ALA A 55 -6.18 18.56 -3.03
CA ALA A 55 -5.58 17.27 -3.37
C ALA A 55 -6.65 16.16 -3.30
N LEU A 56 -7.10 15.67 -4.46
CA LEU A 56 -8.09 14.58 -4.56
C LEU A 56 -7.48 13.18 -4.43
N VAL A 57 -6.17 13.08 -4.60
CA VAL A 57 -5.40 11.85 -4.56
C VAL A 57 -4.05 12.14 -3.90
N ASP A 58 -3.50 11.16 -3.19
CA ASP A 58 -2.15 11.28 -2.61
C ASP A 58 -1.10 11.42 -3.73
N ASP A 59 -0.11 12.30 -3.54
CA ASP A 59 0.96 12.60 -4.51
C ASP A 59 1.67 11.34 -5.04
N GLU A 60 1.82 10.34 -4.19
CA GLU A 60 2.44 9.07 -4.51
C GLU A 60 1.61 8.24 -5.50
N LEU A 61 0.29 8.25 -5.37
CA LEU A 61 -0.62 7.59 -6.29
C LEU A 61 -0.76 8.38 -7.59
N TYR A 62 -0.71 9.72 -7.54
CA TYR A 62 -0.63 10.57 -8.72
C TYR A 62 0.61 10.23 -9.56
N ASP A 63 1.80 10.20 -8.92
CA ASP A 63 3.07 9.89 -9.59
C ASP A 63 3.04 8.51 -10.24
N GLN A 64 2.49 7.50 -9.55
CA GLN A 64 2.32 6.14 -10.07
C GLN A 64 1.33 6.09 -11.24
N SER A 65 0.21 6.81 -11.14
CA SER A 65 -0.80 6.89 -12.21
C SER A 65 -0.23 7.58 -13.45
N ARG A 66 0.57 8.63 -13.27
CA ARG A 66 1.24 9.32 -14.38
C ARG A 66 2.32 8.45 -15.03
N GLN A 67 3.09 7.70 -14.22
CA GLN A 67 4.02 6.72 -14.76
C GLN A 67 3.28 5.63 -15.56
N ARG A 68 2.16 5.15 -15.05
CA ARG A 68 1.31 4.16 -15.74
C ARG A 68 0.81 4.68 -17.09
N LEU A 69 0.42 5.96 -17.16
CA LEU A 69 0.03 6.60 -18.42
C LEU A 69 1.17 6.58 -19.45
N LEU A 70 2.38 6.98 -19.03
CA LEU A 70 3.56 6.96 -19.90
C LEU A 70 3.89 5.53 -20.37
N ASP A 71 3.84 4.56 -19.46
CA ASP A 71 4.09 3.15 -19.79
C ASP A 71 3.07 2.64 -20.81
N LEU A 72 1.78 3.00 -20.68
CA LEU A 72 0.74 2.64 -21.63
C LEU A 72 0.93 3.32 -22.99
N GLN A 73 1.23 4.62 -23.01
CA GLN A 73 1.52 5.36 -24.23
C GLN A 73 2.70 4.72 -24.99
N GLN A 74 3.77 4.36 -24.27
CA GLN A 74 4.91 3.67 -24.86
C GLN A 74 4.55 2.27 -25.37
N CYS A 75 3.84 1.47 -24.57
CA CYS A 75 3.46 0.10 -24.92
C CYS A 75 2.60 0.02 -26.19
N PHE A 76 1.74 1.01 -26.42
CA PHE A 76 0.80 1.03 -27.54
C PHE A 76 1.12 2.09 -28.59
N ALA A 77 2.29 2.72 -28.51
CA ALA A 77 2.73 3.81 -29.39
C ALA A 77 1.69 4.93 -29.56
N ILE A 78 0.99 5.28 -28.48
CA ILE A 78 0.00 6.35 -28.45
C ILE A 78 0.73 7.67 -28.24
N ASN A 79 0.85 8.45 -29.31
CA ASN A 79 1.44 9.77 -29.27
C ASN A 79 0.42 10.78 -28.73
N ALA A 80 0.57 11.16 -27.46
CA ALA A 80 -0.18 12.23 -26.84
C ALA A 80 0.78 13.17 -26.12
N SER A 81 0.59 14.48 -26.31
CA SER A 81 1.28 15.49 -25.51
C SER A 81 0.41 15.82 -24.30
N ASP A 82 0.93 15.54 -23.11
CA ASP A 82 0.30 15.88 -21.85
C ASP A 82 1.12 16.98 -21.17
N ASP A 83 0.48 18.11 -20.89
CA ASP A 83 1.05 19.19 -20.08
C ASP A 83 0.38 19.22 -18.70
N PRO A 84 0.93 18.49 -17.70
CA PRO A 84 0.33 18.44 -16.36
C PRO A 84 0.37 19.80 -15.65
N LEU A 85 1.23 20.73 -16.06
CA LEU A 85 1.40 22.03 -15.43
C LEU A 85 0.57 23.13 -16.10
N ALA A 86 -0.20 22.81 -17.13
CA ALA A 86 -1.01 23.78 -17.87
C ALA A 86 -1.92 24.61 -16.95
N SER A 87 -2.54 23.98 -15.94
CA SER A 87 -3.41 24.62 -14.96
C SER A 87 -2.66 25.37 -13.84
N ALA A 88 -1.34 25.17 -13.69
CA ALA A 88 -0.50 25.85 -12.70
C ALA A 88 0.10 27.16 -13.20
N ARG A 89 0.17 27.36 -14.52
CA ARG A 89 0.78 28.55 -15.13
C ARG A 89 0.10 29.83 -14.65
N GLY A 90 0.88 30.74 -14.10
CA GLY A 90 0.42 32.08 -13.72
C GLY A 90 0.87 33.16 -14.72
N PRO A 91 0.46 34.42 -14.50
CA PRO A 91 0.73 35.50 -15.44
C PRO A 91 2.14 36.11 -15.32
N LEU A 92 2.86 35.85 -14.21
CA LEU A 92 4.14 36.51 -13.94
C LEU A 92 5.32 35.59 -14.27
N ALA A 93 6.28 36.09 -15.05
CA ALA A 93 7.54 35.39 -15.28
C ALA A 93 8.40 35.37 -14.00
N HIS A 94 9.08 34.25 -13.76
CA HIS A 94 10.07 34.16 -12.69
C HIS A 94 11.35 34.94 -13.05
N PRO A 95 12.03 35.55 -12.06
CA PRO A 95 13.36 36.14 -12.26
C PRO A 95 14.38 35.08 -12.72
N THR A 96 14.24 33.86 -12.22
CA THR A 96 15.00 32.70 -12.64
C THR A 96 14.07 31.50 -12.76
N VAL A 97 14.16 30.77 -13.86
CA VAL A 97 13.38 29.56 -14.12
C VAL A 97 13.57 28.55 -12.98
N HIS A 98 12.47 27.97 -12.52
CA HIS A 98 12.52 26.79 -11.65
C HIS A 98 12.82 25.58 -12.52
N THR A 99 13.89 24.87 -12.16
CA THR A 99 14.18 23.59 -12.79
C THR A 99 13.23 22.49 -12.28
N GLY A 100 13.45 21.26 -12.73
CA GLY A 100 12.98 20.06 -12.05
C GLY A 100 14.11 19.35 -11.32
N VAL A 101 13.82 18.15 -10.83
CA VAL A 101 14.83 17.25 -10.27
C VAL A 101 14.67 15.87 -10.90
N ALA A 102 15.78 15.19 -11.19
CA ALA A 102 15.71 13.82 -11.68
C ALA A 102 15.18 12.91 -10.56
N LYS A 103 14.18 12.06 -10.84
CA LYS A 103 13.59 11.16 -9.84
C LYS A 103 14.36 9.84 -9.82
N LEU A 104 15.09 9.57 -8.74
CA LEU A 104 15.84 8.31 -8.53
C LEU A 104 14.94 7.34 -7.76
N ARG A 105 14.58 6.23 -8.41
CA ARG A 105 13.55 5.29 -7.93
C ARG A 105 14.06 4.36 -6.82
N ASP A 106 15.34 4.01 -6.85
CA ASP A 106 15.95 3.03 -5.97
C ASP A 106 17.42 3.37 -5.67
N GLU A 107 18.03 2.55 -4.83
CA GLU A 107 19.44 2.64 -4.46
C GLU A 107 20.38 2.51 -5.66
N GLN A 108 20.03 1.66 -6.63
CA GLN A 108 20.85 1.46 -7.83
C GLN A 108 20.89 2.73 -8.70
N ALA A 109 19.75 3.37 -8.92
CA ALA A 109 19.65 4.64 -9.63
C ALA A 109 20.40 5.76 -8.89
N ALA A 110 20.35 5.79 -7.55
CA ALA A 110 21.10 6.73 -6.74
C ALA A 110 22.62 6.53 -6.85
N ALA A 111 23.09 5.29 -6.72
CA ALA A 111 24.50 4.94 -6.90
C ALA A 111 25.00 5.24 -8.32
N GLN A 112 24.17 4.97 -9.34
CA GLN A 112 24.50 5.30 -10.73
C GLN A 112 24.58 6.81 -10.96
N TRP A 113 23.66 7.59 -10.40
CA TRP A 113 23.68 9.05 -10.52
C TRP A 113 24.92 9.66 -9.87
N LEU A 114 25.37 9.13 -8.73
CA LEU A 114 26.57 9.59 -8.01
C LEU A 114 27.88 9.25 -8.73
N ARG A 115 27.89 8.23 -9.60
CA ARG A 115 29.11 7.75 -10.26
C ARG A 115 29.81 8.86 -11.05
N GLY A 116 31.05 9.17 -10.66
CA GLY A 116 31.88 10.19 -11.33
C GLY A 116 31.54 11.63 -10.96
N LYS A 117 30.57 11.87 -10.06
CA LYS A 117 30.31 13.20 -9.50
C LYS A 117 31.23 13.47 -8.31
N GLN A 118 31.59 14.73 -8.13
CA GLN A 118 32.40 15.23 -7.03
C GLN A 118 31.71 16.43 -6.38
N ALA A 119 32.06 16.73 -5.13
CA ALA A 119 31.47 17.83 -4.35
C ALA A 119 29.93 17.75 -4.35
N VAL A 120 29.40 16.58 -3.97
CA VAL A 120 27.96 16.36 -3.88
C VAL A 120 27.49 16.73 -2.48
N TRP A 121 26.32 17.34 -2.41
CA TRP A 121 25.63 17.69 -1.18
C TRP A 121 24.29 16.99 -1.13
N ILE A 122 23.89 16.60 0.07
CA ILE A 122 22.59 16.02 0.36
C ILE A 122 21.78 16.91 1.30
N GLN A 123 20.48 17.02 1.05
CA GLN A 123 19.52 17.75 1.87
C GLN A 123 18.22 16.95 2.01
N PRO A 124 17.45 17.10 3.10
CA PRO A 124 16.10 16.57 3.14
C PRO A 124 15.26 17.25 2.05
N LYS A 125 14.46 16.46 1.32
CA LYS A 125 13.51 17.01 0.37
C LYS A 125 12.27 17.44 1.14
N VAL A 126 12.18 18.72 1.47
CA VAL A 126 11.04 19.33 2.17
C VAL A 126 9.76 19.10 1.34
N ASP A 127 8.71 18.60 2.00
CA ASP A 127 7.42 18.30 1.37
C ASP A 127 6.48 19.51 1.47
N GLY A 128 6.58 20.38 0.46
CA GLY A 128 5.89 21.67 0.44
C GLY A 128 5.57 22.15 -0.97
N VAL A 129 5.56 23.47 -1.15
CA VAL A 129 5.36 24.11 -2.45
C VAL A 129 6.49 25.06 -2.78
N ALA A 130 7.16 24.82 -3.90
CA ALA A 130 8.22 25.65 -4.40
C ALA A 130 7.75 27.09 -4.73
N VAL A 131 8.59 28.07 -4.38
CA VAL A 131 8.35 29.50 -4.56
C VAL A 131 9.60 30.26 -5.00
N SER A 132 9.40 31.39 -5.67
CA SER A 132 10.43 32.42 -5.86
C SER A 132 10.20 33.55 -4.85
N LEU A 133 11.27 34.00 -4.21
CA LEU A 133 11.26 35.17 -3.31
C LEU A 133 12.11 36.27 -3.93
N VAL A 134 11.55 37.46 -4.09
CA VAL A 134 12.26 38.61 -4.66
C VAL A 134 12.42 39.67 -3.59
N TYR A 135 13.67 39.97 -3.27
CA TYR A 135 14.04 41.03 -2.36
C TYR A 135 14.51 42.27 -3.14
N ARG A 136 14.08 43.45 -2.66
CA ARG A 136 14.54 44.76 -3.12
C ARG A 136 14.93 45.61 -1.93
N GLN A 137 16.14 46.15 -1.92
CA GLN A 137 16.74 46.89 -0.81
C GLN A 137 16.60 46.13 0.52
N GLY A 138 16.77 44.81 0.47
CA GLY A 138 16.64 43.92 1.62
C GLY A 138 15.20 43.59 2.04
N ARG A 139 14.15 44.10 1.39
CA ARG A 139 12.74 43.80 1.73
C ARG A 139 12.13 42.81 0.75
N LEU A 140 11.41 41.81 1.25
CA LEU A 140 10.65 40.86 0.44
C LEU A 140 9.46 41.57 -0.20
N VAL A 141 9.52 41.78 -1.51
CA VAL A 141 8.50 42.52 -2.27
C VAL A 141 7.61 41.60 -3.11
N GLN A 142 8.13 40.43 -3.51
CA GLN A 142 7.35 39.44 -4.26
C GLN A 142 7.58 38.02 -3.76
N LEU A 143 6.48 37.27 -3.69
CA LEU A 143 6.45 35.83 -3.45
C LEU A 143 5.64 35.17 -4.56
N LEU A 144 6.29 34.40 -5.42
CA LEU A 144 5.65 33.78 -6.58
C LEU A 144 5.55 32.26 -6.38
N SER A 145 4.39 31.67 -6.68
CA SER A 145 4.26 30.21 -6.80
C SER A 145 5.16 29.69 -7.92
N ARG A 146 5.63 28.45 -7.85
CA ARG A 146 6.37 27.84 -8.97
C ARG A 146 5.64 27.86 -10.31
N GLY A 147 4.34 27.57 -10.34
CA GLY A 147 3.55 27.47 -11.57
C GLY A 147 4.09 26.41 -12.54
N ASP A 148 4.29 26.77 -13.81
CA ASP A 148 4.90 25.88 -14.82
C ASP A 148 6.44 25.82 -14.75
N GLY A 149 7.03 26.57 -13.80
CA GLY A 149 8.45 26.73 -13.59
C GLY A 149 9.07 27.92 -14.33
N VAL A 150 8.38 28.46 -15.34
CA VAL A 150 8.77 29.70 -16.03
C VAL A 150 7.90 30.87 -15.58
N HIS A 151 6.61 30.63 -15.37
CA HIS A 151 5.64 31.59 -14.88
C HIS A 151 4.89 31.07 -13.65
N GLY A 152 4.58 31.99 -12.75
CA GLY A 152 3.91 31.74 -11.48
C GLY A 152 2.81 32.73 -11.16
N HIS A 153 2.03 32.40 -10.13
CA HIS A 153 1.03 33.29 -9.53
C HIS A 153 1.64 34.12 -8.41
N ASP A 154 1.17 35.35 -8.28
CA ASP A 154 1.56 36.23 -7.18
C ASP A 154 0.84 35.84 -5.88
N TRP A 155 1.63 35.54 -4.85
CA TRP A 155 1.19 35.24 -3.49
C TRP A 155 1.58 36.32 -2.49
N SER A 156 2.09 37.46 -2.94
CA SER A 156 2.60 38.54 -2.09
C SER A 156 1.52 39.14 -1.17
N ARG A 157 0.24 39.03 -1.55
CA ARG A 157 -0.90 39.38 -0.69
C ARG A 157 -0.92 38.66 0.66
N HIS A 158 -0.26 37.50 0.76
CA HIS A 158 -0.22 36.68 1.98
C HIS A 158 0.94 37.03 2.90
N LEU A 159 1.94 37.79 2.44
CA LEU A 159 3.14 38.14 3.22
C LEU A 159 2.86 38.73 4.61
N PRO A 160 1.81 39.55 4.84
CA PRO A 160 1.50 40.04 6.18
C PRO A 160 1.15 38.94 7.20
N TYR A 161 0.69 37.77 6.73
CA TYR A 161 0.23 36.66 7.56
C TYR A 161 1.27 35.54 7.71
N LEU A 162 2.33 35.54 6.89
CA LEU A 162 3.37 34.51 6.87
C LEU A 162 4.51 34.86 7.85
N SER A 163 4.27 34.68 9.15
CA SER A 163 5.25 35.03 10.18
C SER A 163 6.52 34.17 10.17
N GLY A 164 6.46 32.98 9.57
CA GLY A 164 7.60 32.06 9.41
C GLY A 164 8.56 32.42 8.27
N ILE A 165 8.41 33.58 7.63
CA ILE A 165 9.22 34.02 6.48
C ILE A 165 10.03 35.26 6.85
N GLN A 166 11.33 35.25 6.53
CA GLN A 166 12.22 36.40 6.69
C GLN A 166 11.81 37.53 5.72
N ARG A 167 11.13 38.56 6.20
CA ARG A 167 10.64 39.68 5.36
C ARG A 167 11.69 40.76 5.09
N GLU A 168 12.68 40.89 5.98
CA GLU A 168 13.76 41.87 5.88
C GLU A 168 15.11 41.18 6.04
N LEU A 169 16.02 41.41 5.10
CA LEU A 169 17.39 40.92 5.15
C LEU A 169 18.24 41.84 6.03
N PRO A 170 19.32 41.33 6.66
CA PRO A 170 20.24 42.14 7.45
C PRO A 170 21.04 43.16 6.62
N ARG A 171 20.97 43.09 5.29
CA ARG A 171 21.64 44.00 4.34
C ARG A 171 20.65 44.44 3.26
N ALA A 172 20.76 45.68 2.82
CA ALA A 172 19.99 46.20 1.69
C ALA A 172 20.51 45.63 0.37
N LEU A 173 19.98 44.47 -0.02
CA LEU A 173 20.36 43.74 -1.23
C LEU A 173 19.16 43.50 -2.13
N ASP A 174 19.42 43.51 -3.43
CA ASP A 174 18.47 43.07 -4.45
C ASP A 174 18.88 41.66 -4.89
N LEU A 175 18.00 40.68 -4.69
CA LEU A 175 18.27 39.29 -5.04
C LEU A 175 16.97 38.49 -5.22
N ALA A 176 17.08 37.38 -5.93
CA ALA A 176 16.02 36.38 -6.03
C ALA A 176 16.49 35.05 -5.40
N LEU A 177 15.66 34.47 -4.54
CA LEU A 177 15.88 33.16 -3.93
C LEU A 177 14.81 32.17 -4.42
N GLN A 178 15.16 30.90 -4.39
CA GLN A 178 14.21 29.81 -4.58
C GLN A 178 14.12 29.00 -3.27
N GLY A 179 12.89 28.71 -2.87
CA GLY A 179 12.60 28.05 -1.61
C GLY A 179 11.35 27.19 -1.67
N GLU A 180 11.05 26.52 -0.56
CA GLU A 180 9.89 25.68 -0.37
C GLU A 180 9.07 26.25 0.79
N LEU A 181 7.80 26.58 0.54
CA LEU A 181 6.85 26.83 1.63
C LEU A 181 6.35 25.49 2.17
N TYR A 182 6.41 25.30 3.48
CA TYR A 182 6.00 24.06 4.12
C TYR A 182 5.18 24.33 5.38
N LEU A 183 4.39 23.34 5.79
CA LEU A 183 3.66 23.38 7.05
C LEU A 183 4.57 22.93 8.19
N ARG A 184 4.69 23.74 9.25
CA ARG A 184 5.41 23.36 10.47
C ARG A 184 4.75 22.14 11.09
N LEU A 185 5.55 21.10 11.32
CA LEU A 185 5.15 19.88 12.02
C LEU A 185 6.20 19.57 13.09
N ASP A 186 5.92 19.93 14.34
CA ASP A 186 6.88 19.73 15.41
C ASP A 186 7.14 18.24 15.67
N ASN A 187 8.41 17.87 15.75
CA ASN A 187 8.88 16.50 15.98
C ASN A 187 8.33 15.46 15.00
N HIS A 188 8.16 15.83 13.73
CA HIS A 188 7.62 14.96 12.70
C HIS A 188 8.61 13.86 12.30
N VAL A 189 8.17 12.61 12.35
CA VAL A 189 8.96 11.45 11.88
C VAL A 189 8.30 10.86 10.64
N GLN A 190 8.95 11.02 9.49
CA GLN A 190 8.38 10.65 8.21
C GLN A 190 8.01 9.16 8.11
N ALA A 191 8.88 8.25 8.58
CA ALA A 191 8.63 6.82 8.55
C ALA A 191 7.35 6.41 9.30
N ALA A 192 7.03 7.08 10.40
CA ALA A 192 5.85 6.80 11.21
C ALA A 192 4.61 7.52 10.67
N ALA A 193 4.71 8.82 10.42
CA ALA A 193 3.57 9.69 10.16
C ALA A 193 3.25 9.90 8.66
N GLY A 194 4.21 9.72 7.75
CA GLY A 194 4.06 10.05 6.33
C GLY A 194 3.92 11.56 6.09
N GLY A 195 3.58 11.99 4.87
CA GLY A 195 3.50 13.42 4.53
C GLY A 195 2.28 14.17 5.10
N ARG A 196 1.28 13.46 5.63
CA ARG A 196 0.00 14.01 6.18
C ARG A 196 -0.75 14.99 5.25
N GLY A 197 -0.50 14.96 3.94
CA GLY A 197 -1.08 15.92 3.00
C GLY A 197 -0.62 17.36 3.24
N SER A 198 0.52 17.58 3.91
CA SER A 198 1.06 18.89 4.25
C SER A 198 1.28 19.76 3.03
N ARG A 199 1.86 19.20 1.97
CA ARG A 199 2.06 19.87 0.68
C ARG A 199 0.76 20.37 0.06
N GLY A 200 -0.25 19.51 -0.04
CA GLY A 200 -1.58 19.89 -0.54
C GLY A 200 -2.24 20.97 0.33
N SER A 201 -2.04 20.91 1.65
CA SER A 201 -2.54 21.93 2.58
C SER A 201 -1.90 23.30 2.33
N VAL A 202 -0.58 23.37 2.16
CA VAL A 202 0.12 24.63 1.85
C VAL A 202 -0.35 25.18 0.50
N ALA A 203 -0.40 24.34 -0.54
CA ALA A 203 -0.91 24.72 -1.85
C ALA A 203 -2.32 25.32 -1.76
N GLY A 204 -3.22 24.62 -1.04
CA GLY A 204 -4.59 25.05 -0.83
C GLY A 204 -4.73 26.34 -0.02
N LEU A 205 -3.87 26.58 0.97
CA LEU A 205 -3.87 27.82 1.74
C LEU A 205 -3.39 29.01 0.90
N MET A 206 -2.32 28.83 0.13
CA MET A 206 -1.73 29.89 -0.71
C MET A 206 -2.58 30.23 -1.94
N ALA A 207 -3.39 29.29 -2.44
CA ALA A 207 -4.34 29.53 -3.52
C ALA A 207 -5.54 30.42 -3.11
N ARG A 208 -5.79 30.60 -1.81
CA ARG A 208 -6.95 31.39 -1.33
C ARG A 208 -6.79 32.88 -1.61
N LYS A 209 -7.92 33.57 -1.70
CA LYS A 209 -7.93 35.05 -1.75
C LYS A 209 -7.47 35.68 -0.43
N GLN A 210 -7.76 35.03 0.70
CA GLN A 210 -7.43 35.50 2.04
C GLN A 210 -6.85 34.35 2.86
N LEU A 211 -5.86 34.66 3.70
CA LEU A 211 -5.22 33.75 4.64
C LEU A 211 -5.36 34.35 6.05
N SER A 212 -5.77 33.55 7.03
CA SER A 212 -5.82 34.03 8.42
C SER A 212 -4.43 34.05 9.02
N ALA A 213 -4.21 34.93 10.01
CA ALA A 213 -2.92 35.02 10.70
C ALA A 213 -2.52 33.69 11.38
N GLN A 214 -3.49 32.96 11.95
CA GLN A 214 -3.23 31.66 12.57
C GLN A 214 -2.74 30.63 11.55
N LEU A 215 -3.42 30.50 10.40
CA LEU A 215 -3.02 29.55 9.36
C LEU A 215 -1.69 29.94 8.70
N GLY A 216 -1.46 31.25 8.51
CA GLY A 216 -0.20 31.76 7.96
C GLY A 216 0.98 31.61 8.91
N ALA A 217 0.76 31.61 10.23
CA ALA A 217 1.81 31.45 11.22
C ALA A 217 2.47 30.07 11.18
N ASP A 218 1.74 29.04 10.74
CA ASP A 218 2.22 27.65 10.60
C ASP A 218 2.90 27.38 9.25
N ILE A 219 2.86 28.33 8.32
CA ILE A 219 3.59 28.23 7.05
C ILE A 219 5.00 28.81 7.26
N CYS A 220 6.00 27.96 7.06
CA CYS A 220 7.42 28.30 7.15
C CYS A 220 8.08 28.21 5.76
N LEU A 221 9.32 28.68 5.68
CA LEU A 221 10.11 28.70 4.44
C LEU A 221 11.44 27.97 4.63
N PHE A 222 11.75 27.07 3.70
CA PHE A 222 13.08 26.51 3.54
C PHE A 222 13.72 27.05 2.25
N VAL A 223 14.77 27.86 2.34
CA VAL A 223 15.48 28.33 1.15
C VAL A 223 16.49 27.28 0.72
N TRP A 224 16.31 26.75 -0.50
CA TRP A 224 17.19 25.72 -1.06
C TRP A 224 18.11 26.26 -2.15
N ASP A 225 17.88 27.48 -2.66
CA ASP A 225 18.79 28.08 -3.63
C ASP A 225 18.87 29.61 -3.63
N TRP A 226 20.02 30.07 -4.10
CA TRP A 226 20.29 31.41 -4.57
C TRP A 226 20.91 31.30 -5.98
N PRO A 227 20.11 31.42 -7.05
CA PRO A 227 20.58 31.18 -8.42
C PRO A 227 21.78 32.03 -8.83
N GLU A 228 21.73 33.33 -8.55
CA GLU A 228 22.80 34.32 -8.80
C GLU A 228 23.79 34.46 -7.63
N GLY A 229 23.77 33.52 -6.69
CA GLY A 229 24.62 33.54 -5.50
C GLY A 229 26.06 33.08 -5.81
N PRO A 230 26.88 32.90 -4.76
CA PRO A 230 28.23 32.36 -4.88
C PRO A 230 28.33 31.08 -5.74
N ALA A 231 29.52 30.85 -6.30
CA ALA A 231 29.75 29.74 -7.21
C ALA A 231 29.67 28.38 -6.51
N THR A 232 30.27 28.27 -5.32
CA THR A 232 30.29 27.01 -4.56
C THR A 232 29.12 26.91 -3.60
N GLN A 233 28.68 25.69 -3.33
CA GLN A 233 27.56 25.36 -2.47
C GLN A 233 27.88 25.75 -1.03
N ALA A 234 29.12 25.50 -0.57
CA ALA A 234 29.55 25.91 0.76
C ALA A 234 29.43 27.44 0.96
N GLU A 235 29.91 28.23 0.00
CA GLU A 235 29.80 29.70 0.04
C GLU A 235 28.35 30.17 -0.06
N ARG A 236 27.53 29.55 -0.93
CA ARG A 236 26.09 29.86 -1.02
C ARG A 236 25.39 29.63 0.32
N LEU A 237 25.63 28.47 0.94
CA LEU A 237 25.02 28.13 2.22
C LEU A 237 25.46 29.09 3.33
N SER A 238 26.75 29.41 3.40
CA SER A 238 27.27 30.39 4.36
C SER A 238 26.67 31.79 4.13
N ALA A 239 26.55 32.22 2.87
CA ALA A 239 25.95 33.50 2.52
C ALA A 239 24.46 33.54 2.86
N LEU A 240 23.71 32.45 2.64
CA LEU A 240 22.31 32.31 3.05
C LEU A 240 22.14 32.37 4.56
N THR A 241 23.01 31.70 5.32
CA THR A 241 23.04 31.78 6.80
C THR A 241 23.25 33.23 7.26
N ALA A 242 24.21 33.95 6.65
CA ALA A 242 24.45 35.35 6.94
C ALA A 242 23.29 36.29 6.57
N LEU A 243 22.35 35.83 5.74
CA LEU A 243 21.12 36.54 5.40
C LEU A 243 19.91 36.13 6.27
N GLY A 244 20.10 35.21 7.22
CA GLY A 244 19.06 34.74 8.14
C GLY A 244 18.43 33.40 7.79
N PHE A 245 18.91 32.69 6.77
CA PHE A 245 18.38 31.39 6.33
C PHE A 245 19.24 30.22 6.83
N SER A 246 19.39 30.09 8.15
CA SER A 246 20.26 29.09 8.80
C SER A 246 19.94 27.64 8.43
N ASP A 247 18.65 27.33 8.22
CA ASP A 247 18.19 25.98 7.92
C ASP A 247 18.81 25.44 6.62
N SER A 248 19.07 26.33 5.66
CA SER A 248 19.73 25.99 4.40
C SER A 248 21.06 25.27 4.67
N GLN A 249 21.86 25.80 5.61
CA GLN A 249 23.15 25.21 5.98
C GLN A 249 22.99 24.05 6.96
N GLN A 250 22.12 24.18 7.97
CA GLN A 250 21.90 23.16 8.99
C GLN A 250 21.52 21.79 8.39
N TYR A 251 20.72 21.79 7.33
CA TYR A 251 20.23 20.57 6.69
C TYR A 251 21.01 20.15 5.45
N SER A 252 22.15 20.79 5.17
CA SER A 252 23.02 20.44 4.04
C SER A 252 24.25 19.69 4.51
N VAL A 253 24.51 18.53 3.92
CA VAL A 253 25.70 17.73 4.25
C VAL A 253 26.48 17.42 2.98
N ALA A 254 27.78 17.71 2.99
CA ALA A 254 28.68 17.27 1.94
C ALA A 254 28.88 15.75 2.04
N ILE A 255 28.83 15.07 0.90
CA ILE A 255 29.00 13.62 0.81
C ILE A 255 29.98 13.25 -0.31
N ASP A 256 30.74 12.19 -0.06
CA ASP A 256 31.72 11.65 -1.00
C ASP A 256 31.32 10.27 -1.53
N THR A 257 30.44 9.56 -0.83
CA THR A 257 30.08 8.18 -1.17
C THR A 257 28.58 7.93 -1.14
N PHE A 258 28.17 6.87 -1.83
CA PHE A 258 26.78 6.39 -1.81
C PHE A 258 26.35 5.97 -0.40
N GLU A 259 27.23 5.35 0.39
CA GLU A 259 26.95 4.91 1.75
C GLU A 259 26.61 6.08 2.67
N GLN A 260 27.31 7.22 2.52
CA GLN A 260 26.98 8.45 3.24
C GLN A 260 25.61 9.00 2.79
N ALA A 261 25.31 8.95 1.49
CA ALA A 261 24.00 9.36 0.98
C ALA A 261 22.87 8.48 1.57
N ALA A 262 23.07 7.16 1.58
CA ALA A 262 22.13 6.19 2.14
C ALA A 262 21.94 6.40 3.65
N HIS A 263 23.03 6.66 4.37
CA HIS A 263 22.99 6.99 5.79
C HIS A 263 22.12 8.23 6.07
N TRP A 264 22.38 9.35 5.38
CA TRP A 264 21.62 10.60 5.60
C TRP A 264 20.16 10.49 5.18
N ARG A 265 19.88 9.82 4.06
CA ARG A 265 18.50 9.50 3.67
C ARG A 265 17.79 8.73 4.78
N GLN A 266 18.43 7.71 5.33
CA GLN A 266 17.85 6.88 6.37
C GLN A 266 17.70 7.63 7.70
N HIS A 267 18.66 8.50 8.03
CA HIS A 267 18.62 9.37 9.20
C HIS A 267 17.40 10.28 9.14
N TRP A 268 17.22 11.09 8.09
CA TRP A 268 16.08 11.99 7.98
C TRP A 268 14.73 11.28 7.81
N TYR A 269 14.71 10.03 7.30
CA TYR A 269 13.48 9.26 7.24
C TYR A 269 12.95 8.87 8.64
N ARG A 270 13.86 8.64 9.60
CA ARG A 270 13.52 8.11 10.95
C ARG A 270 13.69 9.13 12.08
N SER A 271 14.38 10.23 11.84
CA SER A 271 14.57 11.31 12.82
C SER A 271 13.39 12.28 12.83
N ALA A 272 13.21 12.95 13.96
CA ALA A 272 12.29 14.05 14.11
C ALA A 272 12.78 15.29 13.33
N LEU A 273 11.91 15.89 12.53
CA LEU A 273 12.13 17.13 11.76
C LEU A 273 10.98 18.11 12.02
N PRO A 274 11.17 19.42 11.79
CA PRO A 274 10.10 20.42 11.95
C PRO A 274 9.14 20.47 10.74
N PHE A 275 9.24 19.52 9.82
CA PHE A 275 8.47 19.46 8.58
C PHE A 275 8.39 18.02 8.03
N ALA A 276 7.44 17.80 7.13
CA ALA A 276 7.38 16.58 6.33
C ALA A 276 8.44 16.57 5.23
N THR A 277 8.90 15.37 4.88
CA THR A 277 9.89 15.16 3.80
C THR A 277 9.47 13.98 2.93
N ASP A 278 9.65 14.05 1.61
CA ASP A 278 9.32 12.93 0.70
C ASP A 278 10.55 12.22 0.15
N GLY A 279 11.74 12.58 0.65
CA GLY A 279 13.01 11.96 0.30
C GLY A 279 14.19 12.86 0.64
N VAL A 280 15.24 12.74 -0.16
CA VAL A 280 16.42 13.61 -0.11
C VAL A 280 16.73 14.19 -1.48
N ILE A 281 17.30 15.39 -1.51
CA ILE A 281 17.89 16.00 -2.68
C ILE A 281 19.39 15.72 -2.67
N LEU A 282 19.90 15.20 -3.79
CA LEU A 282 21.31 15.11 -4.10
C LEU A 282 21.63 16.21 -5.11
N ARG A 283 22.63 17.04 -4.82
CA ARG A 283 23.05 18.11 -5.73
C ARG A 283 24.56 18.16 -5.88
N GLN A 284 25.01 18.28 -7.11
CA GLN A 284 26.41 18.58 -7.41
C GLN A 284 26.63 20.08 -7.18
N ASP A 285 27.79 20.42 -6.64
CA ASP A 285 28.18 21.81 -6.42
C ASP A 285 28.20 22.63 -7.72
N GLN A 286 28.84 22.06 -8.74
CA GLN A 286 28.90 22.67 -10.07
C GLN A 286 27.56 22.58 -10.80
N ARG A 287 27.13 23.74 -11.31
CA ARG A 287 25.91 23.91 -12.11
C ARG A 287 26.12 25.00 -13.17
N PRO A 288 25.37 24.97 -14.29
CA PRO A 288 25.40 26.06 -15.26
C PRO A 288 24.84 27.34 -14.66
N ALA A 289 25.22 28.47 -15.25
CA ALA A 289 24.67 29.78 -14.92
C ALA A 289 23.12 29.80 -15.04
N ALA A 290 22.47 30.58 -14.19
CA ALA A 290 21.02 30.58 -13.98
C ALA A 290 20.20 30.89 -15.25
N GLU A 291 20.78 31.66 -16.17
CA GLU A 291 20.17 32.05 -17.44
C GLU A 291 19.99 30.86 -18.41
N ARG A 292 20.75 29.77 -18.18
CA ARG A 292 20.65 28.53 -18.97
C ARG A 292 19.70 27.50 -18.36
N TRP A 293 19.04 27.82 -17.26
CA TRP A 293 18.12 26.89 -16.61
C TRP A 293 16.83 26.74 -17.43
N GLN A 294 16.30 25.53 -17.43
CA GLN A 294 15.07 25.17 -18.12
C GLN A 294 14.12 24.48 -17.13
N ALA A 295 12.83 24.52 -17.40
CA ALA A 295 11.79 23.89 -16.60
C ALA A 295 11.75 22.35 -16.77
N ASN A 296 12.91 21.71 -16.72
CA ASN A 296 13.11 20.27 -16.78
C ASN A 296 14.16 19.82 -15.74
N ALA A 297 14.28 18.52 -15.52
CA ALA A 297 15.25 17.97 -14.57
C ALA A 297 16.67 18.03 -15.16
N PRO A 298 17.62 18.79 -14.56
CA PRO A 298 18.97 18.88 -15.06
C PRO A 298 19.86 17.80 -14.44
N TYR A 299 21.05 17.57 -15.03
CA TYR A 299 21.96 16.49 -14.62
C TYR A 299 22.60 16.65 -13.23
N TRP A 300 22.62 17.88 -12.69
CA TRP A 300 23.35 18.25 -11.47
C TRP A 300 22.50 18.15 -10.20
N ILE A 301 21.19 17.87 -10.30
CA ILE A 301 20.30 17.72 -9.14
C ILE A 301 19.31 16.57 -9.32
N ALA A 302 19.10 15.80 -8.27
CA ALA A 302 18.20 14.67 -8.26
C ALA A 302 17.50 14.51 -6.91
N ALA A 303 16.30 13.95 -6.92
CA ALA A 303 15.55 13.55 -5.75
C ALA A 303 15.58 12.03 -5.60
N TRP A 304 16.04 11.57 -4.45
CA TRP A 304 15.97 10.16 -4.06
C TRP A 304 14.87 10.00 -3.00
N LYS A 305 13.71 9.52 -3.45
CA LYS A 305 12.49 9.41 -2.64
C LYS A 305 12.57 8.32 -1.58
N TYR A 306 11.74 8.42 -0.54
CA TYR A 306 11.53 7.35 0.43
C TYR A 306 10.75 6.16 -0.17
N PRO A 307 10.75 4.98 0.49
CA PRO A 307 9.94 3.85 0.06
C PRO A 307 8.45 4.21 0.02
N LEU A 308 7.71 3.57 -0.90
CA LEU A 308 6.30 3.88 -1.08
C LEU A 308 5.47 3.48 0.16
N ARG A 309 4.57 4.37 0.60
CA ARG A 309 3.61 4.10 1.69
C ARG A 309 2.31 3.51 1.16
N GLN A 310 1.92 3.98 -0.02
CA GLN A 310 0.81 3.48 -0.81
C GLN A 310 1.31 3.12 -2.20
N ALA A 311 0.81 2.00 -2.70
CA ALA A 311 1.12 1.54 -4.03
C ALA A 311 -0.16 1.36 -4.84
N LEU A 312 -0.10 1.80 -6.09
CA LEU A 312 -1.15 1.60 -7.08
C LEU A 312 -1.07 0.16 -7.58
N ALA A 313 -2.15 -0.58 -7.39
CA ALA A 313 -2.23 -2.00 -7.71
C ALA A 313 -3.33 -2.27 -8.73
N GLU A 314 -3.01 -3.04 -9.77
CA GLU A 314 -4.02 -3.56 -10.70
C GLU A 314 -4.69 -4.80 -10.11
N VAL A 315 -6.02 -4.80 -10.04
CA VAL A 315 -6.81 -5.97 -9.65
C VAL A 315 -6.87 -6.95 -10.82
N ARG A 316 -6.33 -8.16 -10.63
CA ARG A 316 -6.40 -9.24 -11.62
C ARG A 316 -7.75 -9.95 -11.60
N GLU A 317 -8.24 -10.26 -10.42
CA GLU A 317 -9.53 -10.95 -10.22
C GLU A 317 -10.02 -10.74 -8.78
N VAL A 318 -11.32 -10.94 -8.59
CA VAL A 318 -11.96 -10.97 -7.28
C VAL A 318 -12.35 -12.40 -6.96
N ARG A 319 -11.78 -12.97 -5.90
CA ARG A 319 -12.15 -14.30 -5.39
C ARG A 319 -13.01 -14.16 -4.15
N PHE A 320 -13.96 -15.06 -3.97
CA PHE A 320 -14.77 -15.14 -2.76
C PHE A 320 -14.44 -16.41 -2.01
N LYS A 321 -14.12 -16.26 -0.73
CA LYS A 321 -13.93 -17.39 0.20
C LYS A 321 -15.13 -17.51 1.12
N VAL A 322 -15.79 -18.66 1.13
CA VAL A 322 -16.84 -18.99 2.10
C VAL A 322 -16.20 -19.62 3.34
N GLY A 323 -16.36 -18.97 4.49
CA GLY A 323 -15.89 -19.49 5.78
C GLY A 323 -16.85 -20.51 6.40
N ARG A 324 -16.40 -21.20 7.46
CA ARG A 324 -17.21 -22.18 8.22
C ARG A 324 -18.60 -21.68 8.61
N THR A 325 -18.70 -20.43 9.03
CA THR A 325 -19.96 -19.81 9.50
C THR A 325 -20.84 -19.28 8.36
N GLY A 326 -20.48 -19.56 7.10
CA GLY A 326 -21.11 -18.99 5.91
C GLY A 326 -20.63 -17.58 5.54
N ARG A 327 -19.71 -16.98 6.33
CA ARG A 327 -19.18 -15.64 6.05
C ARG A 327 -18.41 -15.63 4.72
N ILE A 328 -18.93 -14.90 3.74
CA ILE A 328 -18.28 -14.66 2.44
C ILE A 328 -17.24 -13.53 2.60
N THR A 329 -15.98 -13.85 2.33
CA THR A 329 -14.86 -12.90 2.38
C THR A 329 -14.34 -12.65 0.97
N PRO A 330 -14.50 -11.44 0.41
CA PRO A 330 -13.89 -11.07 -0.86
C PRO A 330 -12.38 -10.86 -0.71
N LEU A 331 -11.63 -11.43 -1.63
CA LEU A 331 -10.18 -11.34 -1.75
C LEU A 331 -9.85 -10.80 -3.13
N LEU A 332 -9.14 -9.66 -3.18
CA LEU A 332 -8.59 -9.16 -4.44
C LEU A 332 -7.27 -9.87 -4.71
N GLN A 333 -7.16 -10.48 -5.88
CA GLN A 333 -5.87 -10.89 -6.43
C GLN A 333 -5.31 -9.72 -7.22
N LEU A 334 -4.08 -9.32 -6.91
CA LEU A 334 -3.42 -8.16 -7.48
C LEU A 334 -2.32 -8.59 -8.43
N LYS A 335 -1.97 -7.74 -9.39
CA LYS A 335 -0.67 -7.85 -10.05
C LYS A 335 0.40 -7.66 -8.97
N PRO A 336 1.36 -8.59 -8.81
CA PRO A 336 2.34 -8.51 -7.73
C PRO A 336 3.07 -7.17 -7.75
N LEU A 337 3.16 -6.55 -6.58
CA LEU A 337 3.79 -5.25 -6.40
C LEU A 337 4.63 -5.26 -5.12
N GLN A 338 5.67 -4.43 -5.10
CA GLN A 338 6.52 -4.26 -3.93
C GLN A 338 6.03 -3.06 -3.13
N LEU A 339 5.77 -3.25 -1.84
CA LEU A 339 5.43 -2.16 -0.91
C LEU A 339 6.34 -2.33 0.31
N ASP A 340 7.25 -1.38 0.47
CA ASP A 340 8.40 -1.50 1.38
C ASP A 340 9.24 -2.77 1.06
N ASP A 341 9.53 -3.59 2.06
CA ASP A 341 10.26 -4.86 1.93
C ASP A 341 9.36 -6.06 1.56
N ARG A 342 8.06 -5.84 1.31
CA ARG A 342 7.12 -6.93 1.02
C ARG A 342 6.55 -6.93 -0.38
N GLN A 343 6.45 -8.13 -0.93
CA GLN A 343 5.68 -8.40 -2.12
C GLN A 343 4.21 -8.64 -1.75
N VAL A 344 3.31 -7.81 -2.28
CA VAL A 344 1.87 -7.91 -2.10
C VAL A 344 1.24 -8.41 -3.40
N SER A 345 0.49 -9.50 -3.31
CA SER A 345 -0.25 -10.09 -4.44
C SER A 345 -1.73 -10.33 -4.11
N GLN A 346 -2.14 -10.17 -2.85
CA GLN A 346 -3.50 -10.40 -2.41
C GLN A 346 -3.88 -9.45 -1.26
N VAL A 347 -5.11 -8.96 -1.26
CA VAL A 347 -5.68 -8.20 -0.14
C VAL A 347 -7.13 -8.62 0.15
N SER A 348 -7.49 -8.68 1.44
CA SER A 348 -8.85 -8.98 1.87
C SER A 348 -9.68 -7.72 2.02
N LEU A 349 -10.93 -7.76 1.56
CA LEU A 349 -11.89 -6.67 1.78
C LEU A 349 -12.72 -6.86 3.05
N GLY A 350 -12.54 -7.98 3.75
CA GLY A 350 -13.19 -8.28 5.02
C GLY A 350 -14.65 -8.74 4.90
N SER A 351 -15.51 -7.98 4.21
CA SER A 351 -16.94 -8.29 4.07
C SER A 351 -17.46 -8.13 2.65
N LEU A 352 -18.48 -8.94 2.31
CA LEU A 352 -19.18 -8.84 1.04
C LEU A 352 -19.83 -7.47 0.84
N ALA A 353 -20.46 -6.93 1.89
CA ALA A 353 -21.08 -5.60 1.86
C ALA A 353 -20.07 -4.48 1.52
N ARG A 354 -18.84 -4.55 2.07
CA ARG A 354 -17.78 -3.58 1.73
C ARG A 354 -17.37 -3.70 0.27
N TRP A 355 -17.24 -4.91 -0.26
CA TRP A 355 -16.95 -5.10 -1.68
C TRP A 355 -18.09 -4.58 -2.58
N GLN A 356 -19.36 -4.83 -2.23
CA GLN A 356 -20.52 -4.34 -2.97
C GLN A 356 -20.55 -2.81 -3.03
N ALA A 357 -20.31 -2.13 -1.90
CA ALA A 357 -20.25 -0.67 -1.84
C ALA A 357 -19.12 -0.08 -2.70
N LEU A 358 -18.00 -0.79 -2.81
CA LEU A 358 -16.86 -0.37 -3.62
C LEU A 358 -16.94 -0.83 -5.08
N ASP A 359 -17.79 -1.81 -5.40
CA ASP A 359 -17.95 -2.46 -6.71
C ASP A 359 -16.60 -2.70 -7.40
N ILE A 360 -15.63 -3.30 -6.72
CA ILE A 360 -14.28 -3.51 -7.28
C ILE A 360 -14.31 -4.68 -8.26
N ARG A 361 -13.69 -4.51 -9.44
CA ARG A 361 -13.63 -5.53 -10.48
C ARG A 361 -12.22 -5.72 -11.02
N ALA A 362 -12.03 -6.78 -11.80
CA ALA A 362 -10.79 -6.98 -12.54
C ALA A 362 -10.50 -5.77 -13.46
N GLY A 363 -9.24 -5.38 -13.53
CA GLY A 363 -8.75 -4.21 -14.26
C GLY A 363 -8.75 -2.90 -13.45
N ASP A 364 -9.55 -2.78 -12.39
CA ASP A 364 -9.55 -1.59 -11.54
C ASP A 364 -8.14 -1.39 -10.93
N GLN A 365 -7.72 -0.13 -10.82
CA GLN A 365 -6.53 0.26 -10.09
C GLN A 365 -6.92 0.72 -8.68
N VAL A 366 -6.29 0.12 -7.67
CA VAL A 366 -6.60 0.35 -6.27
C VAL A 366 -5.37 0.81 -5.49
N ALA A 367 -5.58 1.64 -4.47
CA ALA A 367 -4.54 2.06 -3.55
C ALA A 367 -4.39 1.03 -2.43
N ILE A 368 -3.19 0.47 -2.30
CA ILE A 368 -2.83 -0.51 -1.27
C ILE A 368 -1.81 0.10 -0.33
N SER A 369 -1.99 -0.10 0.97
CA SER A 369 -1.03 0.27 2.03
C SER A 369 -0.70 -0.94 2.90
N LEU A 370 0.25 -0.77 3.83
CA LEU A 370 0.50 -1.73 4.91
C LEU A 370 0.02 -1.18 6.27
N ALA A 371 -0.99 -1.81 6.85
CA ALA A 371 -1.40 -1.55 8.23
C ALA A 371 -0.38 -2.16 9.20
N GLY A 372 0.08 -1.36 10.18
CA GLY A 372 1.10 -1.79 11.15
C GLY A 372 2.38 -2.31 10.50
N LEU A 373 2.71 -1.76 9.32
CA LEU A 373 3.85 -2.19 8.49
C LEU A 373 3.83 -3.69 8.17
N THR A 374 2.69 -4.39 8.21
CA THR A 374 2.62 -5.87 8.04
C THR A 374 1.47 -6.33 7.14
N ILE A 375 0.27 -5.80 7.34
CA ILE A 375 -0.94 -6.34 6.74
C ILE A 375 -1.37 -5.47 5.55
N PRO A 376 -1.42 -6.00 4.32
CA PRO A 376 -1.95 -5.28 3.17
C PRO A 376 -3.40 -4.81 3.41
N ARG A 377 -3.66 -3.55 3.10
CA ARG A 377 -4.96 -2.92 3.26
C ARG A 377 -5.34 -2.18 1.98
N LEU A 378 -6.60 -2.34 1.57
CA LEU A 378 -7.22 -1.47 0.57
C LEU A 378 -7.56 -0.12 1.21
N GLU A 379 -7.06 0.97 0.63
CA GLU A 379 -7.41 2.33 1.00
C GLU A 379 -8.56 2.87 0.14
N SER A 380 -8.41 2.83 -1.18
CA SER A 380 -9.39 3.39 -2.11
C SER A 380 -9.31 2.74 -3.49
N VAL A 381 -10.32 3.01 -4.33
CA VAL A 381 -10.26 2.74 -5.76
C VAL A 381 -9.80 4.02 -6.45
N VAL A 382 -8.69 3.94 -7.18
CA VAL A 382 -8.02 5.11 -7.79
C VAL A 382 -8.52 5.32 -9.21
N GLN A 383 -8.59 4.24 -9.99
CA GLN A 383 -9.07 4.27 -11.36
C GLN A 383 -9.93 3.04 -11.63
N ARG A 384 -11.05 3.23 -12.33
CA ARG A 384 -11.88 2.13 -12.80
C ARG A 384 -11.41 1.63 -14.16
N SER A 385 -11.47 0.32 -14.39
CA SER A 385 -11.31 -0.24 -15.73
C SER A 385 -12.41 0.26 -16.65
N SER A 386 -12.07 0.53 -17.92
CA SER A 386 -13.04 0.84 -18.98
C SER A 386 -13.92 -0.38 -19.28
N GLN A 387 -13.35 -1.58 -19.18
CA GLN A 387 -14.06 -2.85 -19.37
C GLN A 387 -14.37 -3.49 -18.02
N ARG A 388 -15.66 -3.58 -17.68
CA ARG A 388 -16.14 -4.02 -16.36
C ARG A 388 -16.99 -5.29 -16.45
N ALA A 389 -16.34 -6.43 -16.70
CA ALA A 389 -17.01 -7.73 -16.71
C ALA A 389 -17.78 -7.99 -15.40
N PRO A 390 -18.97 -8.62 -15.44
CA PRO A 390 -19.69 -9.02 -14.24
C PRO A 390 -18.85 -9.98 -13.38
N VAL A 391 -18.91 -9.78 -12.07
CA VAL A 391 -18.24 -10.66 -11.10
C VAL A 391 -19.26 -11.68 -10.61
N GLN A 392 -18.94 -12.96 -10.69
CA GLN A 392 -19.78 -14.02 -10.11
C GLN A 392 -19.64 -14.01 -8.59
N VAL A 393 -20.73 -13.67 -7.90
CA VAL A 393 -20.78 -13.57 -6.45
C VAL A 393 -21.54 -14.77 -5.89
N PRO A 394 -21.05 -15.43 -4.83
CA PRO A 394 -21.83 -16.47 -4.17
C PRO A 394 -23.17 -15.90 -3.67
N GLU A 395 -24.26 -16.63 -3.89
CA GLU A 395 -25.62 -16.19 -3.53
C GLU A 395 -25.72 -15.80 -2.05
N PRO A 396 -26.12 -14.55 -1.74
CA PRO A 396 -26.37 -14.14 -0.37
C PRO A 396 -27.42 -15.04 0.31
N GLY A 397 -27.18 -15.42 1.56
CA GLY A 397 -28.09 -16.27 2.34
C GLY A 397 -27.98 -17.77 2.08
N ARG A 398 -27.34 -18.21 0.98
CA ARG A 398 -27.09 -19.64 0.70
C ARG A 398 -26.20 -20.31 1.74
N TYR A 399 -25.27 -19.55 2.32
CA TYR A 399 -24.30 -20.05 3.28
C TYR A 399 -24.53 -19.44 4.67
N HIS A 400 -24.68 -20.28 5.68
CA HIS A 400 -24.89 -19.92 7.08
C HIS A 400 -24.23 -20.93 8.02
N SER A 401 -24.28 -20.72 9.34
CA SER A 401 -23.59 -21.57 10.32
C SER A 401 -24.06 -23.04 10.35
N LEU A 402 -25.18 -23.36 9.70
CA LEU A 402 -25.79 -24.69 9.65
C LEU A 402 -25.89 -25.25 8.21
N SER A 403 -25.32 -24.57 7.21
CA SER A 403 -25.27 -25.09 5.83
C SER A 403 -24.02 -25.92 5.56
N CYS A 404 -24.04 -26.72 4.50
CA CYS A 404 -22.86 -27.39 3.95
C CYS A 404 -22.15 -28.34 4.93
N TRP A 405 -22.93 -29.21 5.58
CA TRP A 405 -22.43 -30.32 6.40
C TRP A 405 -21.87 -31.50 5.60
N GLN A 406 -22.15 -31.52 4.30
CA GLN A 406 -21.66 -32.50 3.33
C GLN A 406 -21.00 -31.79 2.15
N ASP A 407 -20.10 -32.50 1.47
CA ASP A 407 -19.47 -32.03 0.27
C ASP A 407 -20.45 -31.97 -0.91
N SER A 408 -20.34 -30.89 -1.68
CA SER A 408 -20.91 -30.76 -3.01
C SER A 408 -20.19 -29.63 -3.73
N PRO A 409 -20.29 -29.51 -5.07
CA PRO A 409 -19.65 -28.41 -5.79
C PRO A 409 -19.96 -27.02 -5.22
N ALA A 410 -21.19 -26.81 -4.74
CA ALA A 410 -21.60 -25.56 -4.12
C ALA A 410 -21.10 -25.37 -2.68
N CYS A 411 -20.94 -26.46 -1.92
CA CYS A 411 -20.61 -26.44 -0.50
C CYS A 411 -19.13 -26.68 -0.19
N ARG A 412 -18.33 -27.11 -1.18
CA ARG A 412 -16.92 -27.49 -1.06
C ARG A 412 -16.11 -26.56 -0.16
N GLN A 413 -16.19 -25.25 -0.39
CA GLN A 413 -15.42 -24.27 0.39
C GLN A 413 -15.80 -24.25 1.87
N GLN A 414 -17.11 -24.23 2.18
CA GLN A 414 -17.59 -24.20 3.56
C GLN A 414 -17.35 -25.54 4.25
N PHE A 415 -17.55 -26.65 3.55
CA PHE A 415 -17.32 -28.00 4.05
C PHE A 415 -15.85 -28.21 4.44
N VAL A 416 -14.90 -27.86 3.56
CA VAL A 416 -13.47 -27.89 3.88
C VAL A 416 -13.14 -26.95 5.04
N ALA A 417 -13.79 -25.78 5.13
CA ALA A 417 -13.60 -24.88 6.27
C ALA A 417 -14.13 -25.45 7.60
N ARG A 418 -15.18 -26.29 7.56
CA ARG A 418 -15.68 -27.05 8.73
C ARG A 418 -14.68 -28.12 9.13
N LEU A 419 -14.20 -28.95 8.20
CA LEU A 419 -13.16 -29.96 8.47
C LEU A 419 -11.88 -29.35 9.03
N HIS A 420 -11.40 -28.24 8.45
CA HIS A 420 -10.22 -27.54 8.96
C HIS A 420 -10.41 -27.00 10.38
N TRP A 421 -11.61 -26.54 10.72
CA TRP A 421 -11.93 -26.13 12.10
C TRP A 421 -12.03 -27.32 13.04
N LEU A 422 -12.66 -28.41 12.60
CA LEU A 422 -12.77 -29.67 13.33
C LEU A 422 -11.39 -30.21 13.71
N GLY A 423 -10.45 -30.27 12.76
CA GLY A 423 -9.07 -30.69 13.00
C GLY A 423 -8.18 -29.64 13.69
N GLY A 424 -8.65 -28.40 13.84
CA GLY A 424 -7.85 -27.31 14.40
C GLY A 424 -7.51 -27.50 15.88
N LYS A 425 -6.56 -26.70 16.38
CA LYS A 425 -6.11 -26.75 17.80
C LYS A 425 -7.24 -26.66 18.83
N GLN A 426 -8.33 -25.94 18.49
CA GLN A 426 -9.47 -25.78 19.38
C GLN A 426 -10.56 -26.84 19.15
N GLY A 427 -10.55 -27.55 18.02
CA GLY A 427 -11.41 -28.72 17.79
C GLY A 427 -10.73 -29.96 18.36
N LEU A 428 -10.55 -30.97 17.50
CA LEU A 428 -9.98 -32.27 17.82
C LEU A 428 -8.44 -32.29 17.84
N ASN A 429 -7.79 -31.16 17.51
CA ASN A 429 -6.33 -31.02 17.52
C ASN A 429 -5.64 -32.13 16.73
N MET A 430 -5.76 -32.04 15.41
CA MET A 430 -5.15 -32.93 14.43
C MET A 430 -3.95 -32.22 13.78
N PRO A 431 -2.72 -32.34 14.31
CA PRO A 431 -1.55 -31.71 13.70
C PRO A 431 -1.35 -32.16 12.25
N GLY A 432 -1.01 -31.21 11.37
CA GLY A 432 -0.84 -31.50 9.94
C GLY A 432 -2.14 -31.63 9.14
N MET A 433 -3.33 -31.54 9.77
CA MET A 433 -4.62 -31.47 9.06
C MET A 433 -5.00 -30.03 8.71
N GLY A 434 -4.21 -29.43 7.82
CA GLY A 434 -4.48 -28.11 7.26
C GLY A 434 -5.59 -28.13 6.19
N SER A 435 -6.05 -26.95 5.77
CA SER A 435 -7.08 -26.82 4.71
C SER A 435 -6.68 -27.54 3.42
N ALA A 436 -5.39 -27.57 3.07
CA ALA A 436 -4.89 -28.27 1.88
C ALA A 436 -5.05 -29.80 2.01
N THR A 437 -4.63 -30.38 3.14
CA THR A 437 -4.79 -31.82 3.41
C THR A 437 -6.25 -32.24 3.38
N TRP A 438 -7.15 -31.46 4.00
CA TRP A 438 -8.57 -31.74 3.92
C TRP A 438 -9.10 -31.64 2.50
N THR A 439 -8.71 -30.61 1.74
CA THR A 439 -9.11 -30.47 0.33
C THR A 439 -8.69 -31.70 -0.48
N GLN A 440 -7.47 -32.21 -0.28
CA GLN A 440 -6.96 -33.40 -0.96
C GLN A 440 -7.80 -34.66 -0.70
N LEU A 441 -8.24 -34.88 0.56
CA LEU A 441 -9.10 -36.02 0.92
C LEU A 441 -10.53 -35.88 0.38
N VAL A 442 -11.05 -34.65 0.29
CA VAL A 442 -12.38 -34.39 -0.30
C VAL A 442 -12.30 -34.48 -1.83
N ASP A 443 -11.20 -34.04 -2.45
CA ASP A 443 -10.96 -34.13 -3.90
C ASP A 443 -10.80 -35.59 -4.36
N SER A 444 -10.26 -36.48 -3.51
CA SER A 444 -10.18 -37.92 -3.80
C SER A 444 -11.50 -38.67 -3.58
N GLY A 445 -12.55 -37.98 -3.10
CA GLY A 445 -13.86 -38.59 -2.83
C GLY A 445 -13.91 -39.44 -1.55
N LEU A 446 -12.83 -39.46 -0.76
CA LEU A 446 -12.75 -40.24 0.48
C LEU A 446 -13.47 -39.57 1.66
N VAL A 447 -13.67 -38.25 1.59
CA VAL A 447 -14.35 -37.47 2.63
C VAL A 447 -15.44 -36.62 1.99
N SER A 448 -16.69 -36.97 2.29
CA SER A 448 -17.90 -36.30 1.83
C SER A 448 -18.80 -35.82 2.98
N THR A 449 -18.61 -36.38 4.18
CA THR A 449 -19.24 -35.95 5.44
C THR A 449 -18.16 -35.63 6.49
N LEU A 450 -18.55 -35.02 7.62
CA LEU A 450 -17.59 -34.65 8.68
C LEU A 450 -17.05 -35.83 9.49
N ASP A 451 -17.64 -37.02 9.35
CA ASP A 451 -17.30 -38.25 10.06
C ASP A 451 -16.57 -39.28 9.18
N ASP A 452 -16.60 -39.17 7.85
CA ASP A 452 -15.99 -40.15 6.92
C ASP A 452 -14.53 -40.49 7.25
N TRP A 453 -13.75 -39.52 7.73
CA TRP A 453 -12.34 -39.73 8.11
C TRP A 453 -12.16 -40.77 9.24
N LEU A 454 -13.21 -41.07 10.02
CA LEU A 454 -13.19 -42.08 11.07
C LEU A 454 -13.03 -43.51 10.54
N ASN A 455 -13.39 -43.71 9.27
CA ASN A 455 -13.39 -45.02 8.62
C ASN A 455 -12.23 -45.21 7.63
N LEU A 456 -11.38 -44.18 7.46
CA LEU A 456 -10.29 -44.27 6.50
C LEU A 456 -9.23 -45.26 6.95
N ASP A 457 -8.85 -46.14 6.04
CA ASP A 457 -7.77 -47.09 6.23
C ASP A 457 -6.48 -46.67 5.49
N ARG A 458 -5.43 -47.46 5.70
CA ARG A 458 -4.12 -47.21 5.10
C ARG A 458 -4.14 -47.29 3.58
N GLU A 459 -4.90 -48.22 3.01
CA GLU A 459 -4.93 -48.46 1.57
C GLU A 459 -5.62 -47.30 0.85
N GLN A 460 -6.74 -46.81 1.40
CA GLN A 460 -7.45 -45.64 0.90
C GLN A 460 -6.56 -44.40 0.93
N LEU A 461 -5.82 -44.17 2.02
CA LEU A 461 -4.91 -43.03 2.13
C LEU A 461 -3.74 -43.12 1.14
N LEU A 462 -3.18 -44.31 0.92
CA LEU A 462 -2.12 -44.54 -0.08
C LEU A 462 -2.62 -44.32 -1.52
N GLY A 463 -3.92 -44.49 -1.76
CA GLY A 463 -4.55 -44.18 -3.05
C GLY A 463 -4.63 -42.68 -3.37
N VAL A 464 -4.38 -41.80 -2.40
CA VAL A 464 -4.46 -40.34 -2.59
C VAL A 464 -3.13 -39.80 -3.11
N ALA A 465 -3.17 -39.18 -4.30
CA ALA A 465 -2.00 -38.58 -4.93
C ALA A 465 -1.31 -37.58 -4.00
N GLY A 466 -0.04 -37.82 -3.64
CA GLY A 466 0.75 -36.98 -2.73
C GLY A 466 0.78 -37.46 -1.27
N ILE A 467 0.07 -38.54 -0.92
CA ILE A 467 0.19 -39.21 0.38
C ILE A 467 1.07 -40.46 0.22
N ALA A 468 2.29 -40.39 0.75
CA ALA A 468 3.19 -41.54 0.85
C ALA A 468 2.96 -42.33 2.14
N GLU A 469 3.56 -43.53 2.23
CA GLU A 469 3.44 -44.48 3.35
C GLU A 469 3.60 -43.83 4.73
N THR A 470 4.70 -43.11 4.96
CA THR A 470 4.93 -42.42 6.24
C THR A 470 3.84 -41.40 6.56
N ARG A 471 3.32 -40.71 5.54
CA ARG A 471 2.26 -39.71 5.74
C ARG A 471 0.92 -40.37 6.04
N ALA A 472 0.61 -41.49 5.39
CA ALA A 472 -0.60 -42.26 5.67
C ALA A 472 -0.62 -42.76 7.12
N GLU A 473 0.50 -43.29 7.61
CA GLU A 473 0.64 -43.74 9.00
C GLU A 473 0.46 -42.59 10.01
N GLN A 474 1.09 -41.44 9.76
CA GLN A 474 0.90 -40.24 10.58
C GLN A 474 -0.56 -39.78 10.61
N LEU A 475 -1.27 -39.85 9.48
CA LEU A 475 -2.68 -39.47 9.42
C LEU A 475 -3.56 -40.41 10.23
N LEU A 476 -3.34 -41.73 10.12
CA LEU A 476 -4.07 -42.73 10.91
C LEU A 476 -3.83 -42.57 12.42
N GLU A 477 -2.61 -42.28 12.82
CA GLU A 477 -2.28 -41.97 14.21
C GLU A 477 -3.04 -40.72 14.69
N VAL A 478 -3.02 -39.66 13.89
CA VAL A 478 -3.74 -38.42 14.18
C VAL A 478 -5.25 -38.65 14.28
N PHE A 479 -5.84 -39.46 13.40
CA PHE A 479 -7.25 -39.82 13.47
C PHE A 479 -7.58 -40.64 14.72
N THR A 480 -6.72 -41.59 15.08
CA THR A 480 -6.87 -42.39 16.31
C THR A 480 -6.85 -41.52 17.56
N GLN A 481 -5.90 -40.58 17.65
CA GLN A 481 -5.82 -39.63 18.77
C GLN A 481 -6.99 -38.65 18.80
N ALA A 482 -7.49 -38.23 17.63
CA ALA A 482 -8.65 -37.35 17.53
C ALA A 482 -9.94 -38.01 18.02
N ARG A 483 -10.12 -39.32 17.79
CA ARG A 483 -11.25 -40.11 18.30
C ARG A 483 -11.35 -40.09 19.82
N GLN A 484 -10.22 -40.01 20.50
CA GLN A 484 -10.14 -40.05 21.97
C GLN A 484 -10.36 -38.68 22.63
N GLN A 485 -10.54 -37.61 21.84
CA GLN A 485 -10.75 -36.27 22.40
C GLN A 485 -12.07 -36.19 23.19
N PRO A 486 -12.12 -35.37 24.25
CA PRO A 486 -13.31 -35.26 25.10
C PRO A 486 -14.48 -34.63 24.33
N PHE A 487 -15.71 -34.94 24.79
CA PHE A 487 -16.96 -34.49 24.21
C PHE A 487 -17.01 -32.97 23.95
N GLN A 488 -16.49 -32.15 24.87
CA GLN A 488 -16.42 -30.69 24.70
C GLN A 488 -15.63 -30.26 23.45
N ARG A 489 -14.53 -30.95 23.13
CA ARG A 489 -13.72 -30.65 21.94
C ARG A 489 -14.43 -31.06 20.67
N TRP A 490 -15.19 -32.15 20.71
CA TRP A 490 -16.08 -32.53 19.61
C TRP A 490 -17.14 -31.47 19.37
N LEU A 491 -17.88 -31.03 20.39
CA LEU A 491 -18.87 -29.94 20.25
C LEU A 491 -18.25 -28.66 19.68
N HIS A 492 -17.06 -28.27 20.18
CA HIS A 492 -16.35 -27.12 19.66
C HIS A 492 -15.89 -27.31 18.21
N GLY A 493 -15.37 -28.50 17.87
CA GLY A 493 -14.94 -28.87 16.52
C GLY A 493 -16.08 -28.98 15.50
N LEU A 494 -17.27 -29.42 15.92
CA LEU A 494 -18.50 -29.37 15.14
C LEU A 494 -19.02 -27.94 14.97
N GLY A 495 -18.49 -27.00 15.78
CA GLY A 495 -18.76 -25.58 15.61
C GLY A 495 -19.98 -25.08 16.38
N MET A 496 -20.37 -25.76 17.46
CA MET A 496 -21.43 -25.35 18.37
C MET A 496 -21.27 -23.86 18.75
N PRO A 497 -22.32 -23.03 18.63
CA PRO A 497 -22.26 -21.58 18.86
C PRO A 497 -22.23 -21.21 20.36
N ALA A 498 -21.36 -21.84 21.14
CA ALA A 498 -21.23 -21.63 22.57
C ALA A 498 -20.11 -20.65 22.94
N PRO A 499 -20.23 -19.92 24.07
CA PRO A 499 -19.12 -19.17 24.62
C PRO A 499 -18.03 -20.13 25.12
N ARG A 500 -16.76 -19.70 25.09
CA ARG A 500 -15.61 -20.54 25.49
C ARG A 500 -15.67 -21.10 26.91
N ARG A 501 -16.42 -20.45 27.80
CA ARG A 501 -16.55 -20.83 29.22
C ARG A 501 -17.79 -21.69 29.51
N LEU A 502 -18.57 -22.04 28.48
CA LEU A 502 -19.69 -22.96 28.69
C LEU A 502 -19.11 -24.34 28.97
N GLU A 503 -19.43 -24.85 30.16
CA GLU A 503 -19.20 -26.26 30.51
C GLU A 503 -20.35 -27.06 29.90
N PRO A 504 -20.10 -27.90 28.87
CA PRO A 504 -21.15 -28.71 28.29
C PRO A 504 -21.65 -29.74 29.30
N GLY A 505 -22.92 -30.11 29.17
CA GLY A 505 -23.51 -31.25 29.88
C GLY A 505 -22.78 -32.57 29.60
N PRO A 506 -23.15 -33.64 30.30
CA PRO A 506 -22.42 -34.91 30.28
C PRO A 506 -22.43 -35.60 28.91
N ASP A 507 -23.46 -35.36 28.09
CA ASP A 507 -23.67 -36.01 26.80
C ASP A 507 -24.50 -35.15 25.83
N TRP A 508 -24.59 -35.62 24.58
CA TRP A 508 -25.35 -35.03 23.50
C TRP A 508 -26.84 -34.89 23.83
N GLN A 509 -27.47 -35.93 24.37
CA GLN A 509 -28.90 -35.93 24.69
C GLN A 509 -29.27 -34.82 25.68
N THR A 510 -28.48 -34.65 26.74
CA THR A 510 -28.70 -33.62 27.76
C THR A 510 -28.58 -32.22 27.18
N MET A 511 -27.67 -32.03 26.23
CA MET A 511 -27.49 -30.73 25.56
C MET A 511 -28.62 -30.47 24.56
N ALA A 512 -28.96 -31.48 23.75
CA ALA A 512 -29.96 -31.38 22.69
C ALA A 512 -31.39 -31.21 23.24
N SER A 513 -31.68 -31.68 24.46
CA SER A 513 -33.00 -31.52 25.09
C SER A 513 -33.27 -30.11 25.61
N ARG A 514 -32.26 -29.23 25.66
CA ARG A 514 -32.40 -27.88 26.22
C ARG A 514 -33.15 -26.95 25.27
N THR A 515 -34.17 -26.30 25.80
CA THR A 515 -34.91 -25.21 25.17
C THR A 515 -34.09 -23.92 25.13
N ALA A 516 -34.45 -22.97 24.24
CA ALA A 516 -33.82 -21.65 24.23
C ALA A 516 -33.91 -20.93 25.59
N ARG A 517 -34.99 -21.15 26.36
CA ARG A 517 -35.16 -20.55 27.69
C ARG A 517 -34.15 -21.12 28.70
N GLU A 518 -33.87 -22.41 28.64
CA GLU A 518 -32.86 -23.05 29.49
C GLU A 518 -31.45 -22.60 29.07
N TRP A 519 -31.19 -22.49 27.77
CA TRP A 519 -29.93 -21.92 27.28
C TRP A 519 -29.70 -20.49 27.76
N LEU A 520 -30.75 -19.67 27.85
CA LEU A 520 -30.66 -18.29 28.32
C LEU A 520 -30.27 -18.18 29.80
N GLN A 521 -30.48 -19.24 30.59
CA GLN A 521 -30.07 -19.25 32.00
C GLN A 521 -28.57 -19.50 32.18
N GLU A 522 -27.86 -19.94 31.14
CA GLU A 522 -26.43 -20.22 31.19
C GLU A 522 -25.59 -18.93 31.15
N PRO A 523 -24.54 -18.81 31.98
CA PRO A 523 -23.69 -17.64 32.02
C PRO A 523 -23.07 -17.30 30.65
N GLY A 524 -23.26 -16.05 30.22
CA GLY A 524 -22.69 -15.56 28.96
C GLY A 524 -23.47 -15.96 27.71
N ILE A 525 -24.68 -16.49 27.84
CA ILE A 525 -25.61 -16.74 26.74
C ILE A 525 -26.71 -15.67 26.74
N GLY A 526 -26.84 -14.95 25.63
CA GLY A 526 -27.96 -14.02 25.39
C GLY A 526 -28.93 -14.60 24.36
N ASN A 527 -30.09 -13.94 24.16
CA ASN A 527 -31.18 -14.41 23.30
C ASN A 527 -30.72 -14.96 21.94
N GLY A 528 -29.96 -14.16 21.16
CA GLY A 528 -29.51 -14.59 19.83
C GLY A 528 -28.59 -15.82 19.86
N ARG A 529 -27.83 -16.03 20.93
CA ARG A 529 -26.99 -17.24 21.09
C ARG A 529 -27.81 -18.44 21.54
N ALA A 530 -28.79 -18.24 22.41
CA ALA A 530 -29.71 -19.28 22.84
C ALA A 530 -30.51 -19.84 21.65
N GLU A 531 -31.01 -18.96 20.77
CA GLU A 531 -31.66 -19.34 19.51
C GLU A 531 -30.72 -20.10 18.58
N GLN A 532 -29.47 -19.66 18.43
CA GLN A 532 -28.47 -20.36 17.61
C GLN A 532 -28.12 -21.75 18.16
N LEU A 533 -28.04 -21.90 19.49
CA LEU A 533 -27.80 -23.20 20.12
C LEU A 533 -28.98 -24.14 19.92
N GLN A 534 -30.19 -23.67 20.14
CA GLN A 534 -31.39 -24.47 19.88
C GLN A 534 -31.47 -24.87 18.40
N ALA A 535 -31.23 -23.94 17.47
CA ALA A 535 -31.20 -24.23 16.04
C ALA A 535 -30.11 -25.25 15.68
N PHE A 536 -28.93 -25.19 16.32
CA PHE A 536 -27.84 -26.15 16.08
C PHE A 536 -28.23 -27.57 16.49
N PHE A 537 -28.82 -27.77 17.67
CA PHE A 537 -29.23 -29.11 18.13
C PHE A 537 -30.48 -29.64 17.40
N ASN A 538 -31.31 -28.76 16.85
CA ASN A 538 -32.50 -29.11 16.09
C ASN A 538 -32.27 -29.26 14.57
N ASP A 539 -31.06 -28.99 14.08
CA ASP A 539 -30.74 -29.09 12.66
C ASP A 539 -30.61 -30.56 12.23
N ASP A 540 -31.33 -30.95 11.17
CA ASP A 540 -31.40 -32.35 10.71
C ASP A 540 -30.02 -32.92 10.36
N ALA A 541 -29.15 -32.13 9.73
CA ALA A 541 -27.82 -32.59 9.34
C ALA A 541 -26.91 -32.76 10.56
N VAL A 542 -27.07 -31.89 11.58
CA VAL A 542 -26.36 -32.02 12.85
C VAL A 542 -26.81 -33.25 13.62
N GLN A 543 -28.13 -33.52 13.67
CA GLN A 543 -28.66 -34.71 14.34
C GLN A 543 -28.21 -36.01 13.65
N LEU A 544 -28.20 -36.03 12.31
CA LEU A 544 -27.69 -37.15 11.54
C LEU A 544 -26.22 -37.43 11.89
N LEU A 545 -25.39 -36.38 11.88
CA LEU A 545 -23.98 -36.48 12.25
C LEU A 545 -23.78 -36.97 13.69
N ALA A 546 -24.57 -36.47 14.64
CA ALA A 546 -24.53 -36.96 16.02
C ALA A 546 -24.87 -38.46 16.12
N GLY A 547 -25.83 -38.93 15.34
CA GLY A 547 -26.15 -40.36 15.21
C GLY A 547 -24.99 -41.18 14.62
N GLN A 548 -24.30 -40.67 13.60
CA GLN A 548 -23.13 -41.31 13.02
C GLN A 548 -21.97 -41.39 14.02
N LEU A 549 -21.71 -40.32 14.77
CA LEU A 549 -20.68 -40.30 15.81
C LEU A 549 -20.97 -41.31 16.92
N ARG A 550 -22.24 -41.48 17.30
CA ARG A 550 -22.67 -42.55 18.22
C ARG A 550 -22.39 -43.94 17.65
N HIS A 551 -22.68 -44.17 16.37
CA HIS A 551 -22.38 -45.43 15.70
C HIS A 551 -20.87 -45.72 15.69
N HIS A 552 -20.04 -44.69 15.53
CA HIS A 552 -18.58 -44.77 15.66
C HIS A 552 -18.07 -44.87 17.11
N THR A 553 -18.96 -44.97 18.10
CA THR A 553 -18.65 -45.09 19.53
C THR A 553 -17.85 -43.90 20.10
N ILE A 554 -18.06 -42.70 19.55
CA ILE A 554 -17.43 -41.48 20.06
C ILE A 554 -18.04 -41.09 21.40
N LYS A 555 -17.20 -41.01 22.44
CA LYS A 555 -17.63 -40.73 23.82
C LYS A 555 -18.41 -39.41 23.91
N GLY A 556 -19.63 -39.48 24.43
CA GLY A 556 -20.53 -38.34 24.66
C GLY A 556 -21.61 -38.14 23.59
N PHE A 557 -21.56 -38.89 22.49
CA PHE A 557 -22.63 -38.98 21.47
C PHE A 557 -23.33 -40.32 21.57
#